data_AF-A0A383D5D9-F1
#
_entry.id   AF-A0A383D5D9-F1
#
_cell.length_a   1.000
_cell.length_b   1.000
_cell.length_c   1.000
_cell.angle_alpha   90.00
_cell.angle_beta   90.00
_cell.angle_gamma   90.00
#
_symmetry.space_group_name_H-M   'P 1'
#
loop_
_entity.id
_entity.type
_entity.pdbx_description
1 polymer ?
#
loop_
_entity_poly.entity_id
_entity_poly.type
_entity_poly.pdbx_seq_one_letter_code
_entity_poly.pdbx_strand_id
1 'polypeptide(L)'
;MSLAPFPALLPALPEIFLAIAAMILLMIGVYSRQEKSARIVSYASIVVLVITLILVGIITDGRALTFGGAFVSDTFGLFIKTLVLLASS
;
A
#
# COMPACT_ATOMS: atom_id res chain seq x y z
N MET A 1 -24.71 -11.82 21.10
CA MET A 1 -24.25 -11.08 19.91
C MET A 1 -22.80 -11.47 19.70
N SER A 2 -22.50 -12.34 18.73
CA SER A 2 -21.12 -12.71 18.42
C SER A 2 -20.39 -11.44 18.02
N LEU A 3 -19.35 -11.06 18.76
CA LEU A 3 -18.39 -10.07 18.31
C LEU A 3 -17.86 -10.59 16.97
N ALA A 4 -17.94 -9.78 15.91
CA ALA A 4 -17.36 -10.17 14.63
C ALA A 4 -15.88 -10.49 14.86
N PRO A 5 -15.37 -11.66 14.48
CA PRO A 5 -13.95 -11.97 14.62
C PRO A 5 -13.16 -10.89 13.88
N PHE A 6 -12.12 -10.36 14.55
CA PHE A 6 -11.28 -9.32 13.96
C PHE A 6 -10.75 -9.81 12.60
N PRO A 7 -10.96 -9.03 11.51
CA PRO A 7 -10.51 -9.44 10.19
C PRO A 7 -8.99 -9.50 10.15
N ALA A 8 -8.45 -10.50 9.46
CA ALA A 8 -7.01 -10.58 9.22
C ALA A 8 -6.56 -9.38 8.39
N LEU A 9 -5.74 -8.50 8.96
CA LEU A 9 -5.22 -7.31 8.28
C LEU A 9 -3.96 -7.59 7.47
N LEU A 10 -3.31 -8.74 7.70
CA LEU A 10 -2.07 -9.14 7.04
C LEU A 10 -2.15 -9.02 5.51
N PRO A 11 -3.21 -9.50 4.82
CA PRO A 11 -3.30 -9.41 3.35
C PRO A 11 -3.51 -7.99 2.82
N ALA A 12 -3.93 -7.05 3.67
CA ALA A 12 -4.17 -5.64 3.33
C ALA A 12 -3.05 -4.71 3.83
N LEU A 13 -1.98 -5.28 4.40
CA LEU A 13 -0.87 -4.53 4.97
C LEU A 13 -0.15 -3.64 3.93
N PRO A 14 0.14 -4.11 2.70
CA PRO A 14 0.76 -3.26 1.69
C PRO A 14 -0.05 -2.02 1.34
N GLU A 15 -1.37 -2.15 1.25
CA GLU A 15 -2.28 -1.05 0.92
C GLU A 15 -2.38 -0.04 2.06
N ILE A 16 -2.49 -0.54 3.29
CA ILE A 16 -2.55 0.32 4.48
C ILE A 16 -1.25 1.12 4.61
N PHE A 17 -0.10 0.47 4.40
CA PHE A 17 1.20 1.13 4.39
C PHE A 17 1.27 2.23 3.32
N LEU A 18 0.91 1.91 2.08
CA LEU A 18 0.95 2.87 0.97
C LEU A 18 0.04 4.07 1.23
N ALA A 19 -1.17 3.84 1.75
CA ALA A 19 -2.11 4.91 2.08
C ALA A 19 -1.57 5.85 3.17
N ILE A 20 -0.99 5.30 4.23
CA ILE A 20 -0.39 6.10 5.32
C ILE A 20 0.81 6.89 4.80
N ALA A 21 1.69 6.24 4.03
CA ALA A 21 2.87 6.89 3.46
C ALA A 21 2.49 8.02 2.49
N ALA A 22 1.48 7.82 1.64
CA ALA A 22 0.95 8.85 0.75
C ALA A 22 0.39 10.05 1.52
N MET A 23 -0.35 9.82 2.62
CA MET A 23 -0.86 10.89 3.47
C MET A 23 0.25 11.69 4.14
N ILE A 24 1.32 11.02 4.60
CA ILE A 24 2.50 11.69 5.18
C ILE A 24 3.21 12.54 4.11
N LEU A 25 3.42 11.99 2.91
CA LEU A 25 4.03 12.72 1.80
C LEU A 25 3.20 13.92 1.35
N LEU A 26 1.87 13.80 1.37
CA LEU A 26 0.94 14.91 1.12
C LEU A 26 1.17 16.03 2.14
N MET A 27 1.20 15.70 3.43
CA MET A 27 1.45 16.70 4.49
C MET A 27 2.80 17.37 4.31
N ILE A 28 3.87 16.61 4.05
CA ILE A 28 5.20 17.15 3.78
C ILE A 28 5.17 18.09 2.57
N GLY A 29 4.47 17.72 1.50
CA GLY A 29 4.30 18.54 0.31
C GLY A 29 3.57 19.85 0.59
N VAL A 30 2.47 19.80 1.35
CA VAL A 30 1.66 20.99 1.69
C VAL A 30 2.40 21.96 2.60
N TYR A 31 3.15 21.47 3.58
CA TYR A 31 3.87 22.34 4.53
C TYR A 31 5.16 22.93 3.96
N SER A 32 5.69 22.37 2.88
CA SER A 32 6.98 22.80 2.32
C SER A 32 6.77 23.79 1.17
N ARG A 33 6.85 25.09 1.46
CA ARG A 33 6.65 26.22 0.53
C ARG A 33 7.76 26.43 -0.53
N GLN A 34 8.74 25.54 -0.67
CA GLN A 34 9.86 25.72 -1.61
C GLN A 34 9.73 24.85 -2.87
N GLU A 35 10.13 25.37 -4.02
CA GLU A 35 10.23 24.63 -5.31
C GLU A 35 11.01 23.32 -5.20
N LYS A 36 12.03 23.27 -4.32
CA LYS A 36 12.82 22.04 -4.08
C LYS A 36 12.01 20.94 -3.40
N SER A 37 10.93 21.27 -2.69
CA SER A 37 10.10 20.27 -2.01
C SER A 37 9.37 19.36 -2.97
N ALA A 38 8.89 19.88 -4.10
CA ALA A 38 8.21 19.08 -5.11
C ALA A 38 9.11 17.94 -5.63
N ARG A 39 10.42 18.21 -5.81
CA ARG A 39 11.40 17.17 -6.16
C ARG A 39 11.60 16.15 -5.04
N ILE A 40 11.73 16.62 -3.80
CA ILE A 40 11.94 15.73 -2.63
C ILE A 40 10.74 14.78 -2.47
N VAL A 41 9.52 15.30 -2.53
CA VAL A 41 8.29 14.50 -2.46
C VAL A 41 8.22 13.51 -3.62
N SER A 42 8.57 13.93 -4.84
CA SER A 42 8.57 13.04 -6.01
C SER A 42 9.54 11.86 -5.84
N TYR A 43 10.79 12.10 -5.43
CA TYR A 43 11.74 11.01 -5.15
C TYR A 43 11.28 10.13 -3.99
N ALA A 44 10.72 10.72 -2.93
CA ALA A 44 10.22 9.98 -1.78
C ALA A 44 9.02 9.09 -2.15
N SER A 45 8.12 9.54 -3.03
CA SER A 45 7.02 8.73 -3.55
C SER A 45 7.50 7.48 -4.28
N ILE A 46 8.55 7.60 -5.11
CA ILE A 46 9.14 6.45 -5.80
C ILE A 46 9.68 5.43 -4.79
N VAL A 47 10.38 5.89 -3.75
CA VAL A 47 10.87 5.02 -2.67
C VAL A 47 9.73 4.30 -1.97
N VAL A 48 8.64 5.00 -1.65
CA VAL A 48 7.44 4.40 -1.03
C VAL A 48 6.81 3.33 -1.93
N LEU A 49 6.71 3.59 -3.24
CA LEU A 49 6.19 2.60 -4.19
C LEU A 49 7.06 1.35 -4.25
N VAL A 50 8.38 1.50 -4.29
CA VAL A 50 9.33 0.37 -4.29
C VAL A 50 9.25 -0.44 -2.99
N ILE A 51 9.16 0.22 -1.83
CA ILE A 51 8.98 -0.47 -0.54
C ILE A 51 7.66 -1.24 -0.53
N THR A 52 6.59 -0.64 -1.04
CA THR A 52 5.28 -1.28 -1.14
C THR A 52 5.36 -2.52 -2.04
N LEU A 53 6.07 -2.45 -3.17
CA LEU A 53 6.28 -3.58 -4.08
C LEU A 53 6.98 -4.75 -3.38
N ILE A 54 8.03 -4.48 -2.61
CA ILE A 54 8.73 -5.49 -1.82
C ILE A 54 7.78 -6.11 -0.77
N LEU A 55 6.97 -5.28 -0.11
CA LEU A 55 6.03 -5.72 0.90
C LEU A 55 4.94 -6.64 0.33
N VAL A 56 4.44 -6.34 -0.88
CA VAL A 56 3.52 -7.22 -1.61
C VAL A 56 4.15 -8.59 -1.89
N GLY A 57 5.43 -8.63 -2.29
CA GLY A 57 6.12 -9.88 -2.57
C GLY A 57 6.31 -10.79 -1.35
N ILE A 58 6.60 -10.21 -0.18
CA ILE A 58 6.85 -10.97 1.06
C ILE A 58 5.56 -11.55 1.65
N ILE A 59 4.42 -10.87 1.50
CA ILE A 59 3.12 -11.24 2.12
C ILE A 59 2.34 -12.24 1.25
N THR A 60 3.03 -13.03 0.43
CA THR A 60 2.41 -14.04 -0.43
C THR A 60 2.07 -15.30 0.38
N ASP A 61 1.06 -15.21 1.25
CA ASP A 61 0.50 -16.36 1.98
C ASP A 61 -0.88 -16.75 1.41
N GLY A 62 -0.84 -17.52 0.31
CA GLY A 62 -2.00 -18.23 -0.23
C GLY A 62 -3.26 -17.39 -0.53
N ARG A 63 -4.41 -18.08 -0.61
CA ARG A 63 -5.71 -17.44 -0.80
C ARG A 63 -6.28 -17.03 0.56
N ALA A 64 -6.27 -15.74 0.87
CA ALA A 64 -6.81 -15.20 2.11
C ALA A 64 -8.04 -14.31 1.84
N LEU A 65 -9.11 -14.56 2.59
CA LEU A 65 -10.32 -13.73 2.60
C LEU A 65 -10.32 -12.90 3.88
N THR A 66 -10.51 -11.60 3.74
CA THR A 66 -10.57 -10.68 4.89
C THR A 66 -11.79 -9.76 4.77
N PHE A 67 -12.14 -9.08 5.86
CA PHE A 67 -13.31 -8.19 5.93
C PHE A 67 -14.63 -8.85 5.50
N GLY A 68 -14.90 -10.07 5.95
CA GLY A 68 -16.15 -10.77 5.63
C GLY A 68 -16.31 -11.14 4.15
N GLY A 69 -15.22 -11.19 3.38
CA GLY A 69 -15.21 -11.50 1.95
C GLY A 69 -15.12 -10.29 1.03
N ALA A 70 -15.06 -9.07 1.57
CA ALA A 70 -14.87 -7.85 0.79
C ALA A 70 -13.46 -7.73 0.20
N PHE A 71 -12.47 -8.43 0.78
CA PHE A 71 -11.10 -8.44 0.29
C PHE A 71 -10.66 -9.88 0.03
N VAL A 72 -10.31 -10.13 -1.23
CA VAL A 72 -9.82 -11.42 -1.71
C VAL A 72 -8.36 -11.23 -2.12
N SER A 73 -7.45 -11.82 -1.34
CA SER A 73 -6.03 -11.89 -1.69
C SER A 73 -5.77 -13.25 -2.29
N ASP A 74 -5.59 -13.31 -3.61
CA ASP A 74 -5.23 -14.48 -4.39
C ASP A 74 -4.07 -14.16 -5.34
N THR A 75 -3.58 -15.16 -6.07
CA THR A 75 -2.45 -14.99 -7.00
C THR A 75 -2.75 -13.96 -8.09
N PHE A 76 -4.02 -13.84 -8.51
CA PHE A 76 -4.43 -12.81 -9.46
C PHE A 76 -4.38 -11.40 -8.85
N GLY A 77 -4.92 -11.21 -7.64
CA GLY A 77 -4.82 -9.95 -6.91
C GLY A 77 -3.37 -9.52 -6.68
N LEU A 78 -2.49 -10.46 -6.32
CA LEU A 78 -1.04 -10.23 -6.21
C LEU A 78 -0.43 -9.78 -7.53
N PHE A 79 -0.77 -10.44 -8.64
CA PHE A 79 -0.28 -10.08 -9.97
C PHE A 79 -0.70 -8.64 -10.35
N ILE A 80 -1.98 -8.30 -10.18
CA ILE A 80 -2.48 -6.96 -10.53
C ILE A 80 -1.85 -5.88 -9.65
N LYS A 81 -1.72 -6.10 -8.34
CA LYS A 81 -1.06 -5.15 -7.42
C LYS A 81 0.38 -4.88 -7.84
N THR A 82 1.11 -5.94 -8.18
CA THR A 82 2.50 -5.85 -8.65
C THR A 82 2.59 -5.05 -9.95
N LEU A 83 1.69 -5.31 -10.90
CA LEU A 83 1.65 -4.60 -12.20
C LEU A 83 1.33 -3.11 -12.00
N VAL A 84 0.33 -2.78 -11.18
CA VAL A 84 -0.04 -1.39 -10.88
C VAL A 84 1.10 -0.62 -10.22
N LEU A 85 1.79 -1.25 -9.26
CA LEU A 85 2.94 -0.63 -8.60
C LEU A 85 4.10 -0.38 -9.59
N LEU A 86 4.39 -1.35 -10.46
CA LEU A 86 5.40 -1.19 -11.52
C LEU A 86 5.03 -0.14 -12.56
N ALA A 87 3.74 0.02 -12.89
CA ALA A 87 3.29 1.03 -13.83
C ALA A 87 3.29 2.45 -13.25
N SER A 88 3.24 2.58 -11.93
CA SER A 88 3.15 3.86 -11.22
C SER A 88 4.52 4.44 -10.82
N SER A 89 5.56 3.61 -10.82
CA SER A 89 6.96 3.97 -10.52
C SER A 89 7.70 4.43 -11.78
#